data_AF-A0A9W6SVW2-F1
#
_entry.id   AF-A0A9W6SVW2-F1
#
_cell.length_a   1.000
_cell.length_b   1.000
_cell.length_c   1.000
_cell.angle_alpha   90.00
_cell.angle_beta   90.00
_cell.angle_gamma   90.00
#
_symmetry.space_group_name_H-M   'P 1'
#
loop_
_entity.id
_entity.type
_entity.pdbx_description
1 polymer ?
#
loop_
_entity_poly.entity_id
_entity_poly.type
_entity_poly.pdbx_seq_one_letter_code
_entity_poly.pdbx_strand_id
1 'polypeptide(L)'
;MVGKINYEVVPGTTHLVDIDSEHKKDSIVLVPTPSDDPNDPLNWSKARKWHLMFCIVVYTFGTGIPGTCIYSILTDIAAAPGVNITVGDLNAGTGYMFLFLGLGNLLLLPLAQQYGKRPVYLFSAFSCSLINVWQPFITTNA
;
A
#
# COMPACT_ATOMS: atom_id res chain seq x y z
N MET A 1 2.60 -21.53 -27.95
CA MET A 1 2.43 -22.37 -26.75
C MET A 1 3.60 -22.07 -25.84
N VAL A 2 3.33 -21.57 -24.64
CA VAL A 2 4.34 -21.32 -23.60
C VAL A 2 4.80 -22.68 -23.06
N GLY A 3 6.10 -22.87 -22.85
CA GLY A 3 6.66 -24.11 -22.31
C GLY A 3 5.97 -24.49 -20.99
N LYS A 4 5.59 -25.76 -20.84
CA LYS A 4 4.90 -26.24 -19.63
C LYS A 4 5.90 -26.41 -18.49
N ILE A 5 5.56 -25.89 -17.31
CA ILE A 5 6.37 -26.07 -16.10
C ILE A 5 6.27 -27.53 -15.65
N ASN A 6 7.41 -28.20 -15.50
CA ASN A 6 7.48 -29.54 -14.91
C ASN A 6 7.35 -29.42 -13.38
N TYR A 7 6.24 -29.95 -12.83
CA TYR A 7 5.90 -29.94 -11.41
C TYR A 7 6.38 -31.18 -10.64
N GLU A 8 7.07 -32.12 -11.30
CA GLU A 8 7.68 -33.29 -10.66
C GLU A 8 9.03 -32.95 -10.01
N VAL A 9 9.60 -31.79 -10.34
CA VAL A 9 10.87 -31.31 -9.78
C VAL A 9 10.66 -30.85 -8.33
N VAL A 10 11.67 -31.07 -7.47
CA VAL A 10 11.67 -30.69 -6.06
C VAL A 10 11.20 -29.23 -5.89
N PRO A 11 10.21 -28.96 -5.00
CA PRO A 11 9.71 -27.61 -4.76
C PRO A 11 10.84 -26.62 -4.47
N GLY A 12 10.94 -25.56 -5.26
CA GLY A 12 12.00 -24.54 -5.16
C GLY A 12 13.02 -24.53 -6.31
N THR A 13 13.08 -25.59 -7.12
CA THR A 13 13.96 -25.67 -8.30
C THR A 13 13.11 -25.81 -9.56
N THR A 14 12.81 -24.69 -10.23
CA THR A 14 12.01 -24.69 -11.47
C THR A 14 12.92 -24.45 -12.67
N HIS A 15 12.86 -25.30 -13.68
CA HIS A 15 13.66 -25.13 -14.89
C HIS A 15 13.04 -24.04 -15.77
N LEU A 16 13.77 -22.93 -15.98
CA LEU A 16 13.28 -21.75 -16.69
C LEU A 16 13.55 -21.77 -18.20
N VAL A 17 14.30 -22.77 -18.68
CA VAL A 17 14.65 -22.94 -20.08
C VAL A 17 13.92 -24.17 -20.62
N ASP A 18 13.18 -24.01 -21.71
CA ASP A 18 12.53 -25.14 -22.37
C ASP A 18 13.60 -25.99 -23.09
N ILE A 19 13.75 -27.26 -22.67
CA ILE A 19 14.78 -28.18 -23.18
C ILE A 19 14.23 -29.00 -24.38
N ASP A 20 12.91 -29.12 -24.50
CA ASP A 20 12.25 -30.04 -25.45
C ASP A 20 11.91 -29.39 -26.80
N SER A 21 11.97 -28.07 -26.92
CA SER A 21 11.66 -27.37 -28.17
C SER A 21 12.92 -27.18 -29.03
N GLU A 22 13.16 -28.15 -29.92
CA GLU A 22 14.24 -28.21 -30.92
C GLU A 22 14.45 -26.94 -31.79
N HIS A 23 13.62 -25.90 -31.67
CA HIS A 23 13.60 -24.75 -32.59
C HIS A 23 13.49 -23.34 -31.96
N LYS A 24 13.65 -23.14 -30.65
CA LYS A 24 13.75 -21.76 -30.10
C LYS A 24 14.77 -21.64 -28.98
N LYS A 25 15.98 -21.20 -29.33
CA LYS A 25 17.10 -20.90 -28.42
C LYS A 25 16.84 -19.82 -27.35
N ASP A 26 15.60 -19.36 -27.16
CA ASP A 26 15.30 -18.16 -26.35
C ASP A 26 13.94 -18.19 -25.60
N SER A 27 13.23 -19.34 -25.53
CA SER A 27 11.96 -19.37 -24.78
C SER A 27 12.20 -19.59 -23.28
N ILE A 28 12.55 -18.51 -22.59
CA ILE A 28 12.50 -18.45 -21.12
C ILE A 28 11.04 -18.63 -20.70
N VAL A 29 10.76 -19.66 -19.89
CA VAL A 29 9.47 -19.90 -19.27
C VAL A 29 9.34 -18.94 -18.08
N LEU A 30 8.39 -18.00 -18.17
CA LEU A 30 8.09 -17.07 -17.09
C LEU A 30 7.43 -17.84 -15.94
N VAL A 31 7.94 -17.67 -14.72
CA VAL A 31 7.32 -18.22 -13.50
C VAL A 31 6.90 -17.05 -12.61
N PRO A 32 5.60 -16.87 -12.34
CA PRO A 32 4.44 -17.60 -12.87
C PRO A 32 4.19 -17.34 -14.38
N THR A 33 3.63 -18.33 -15.08
CA THR A 33 3.25 -18.17 -16.49
C THR A 33 2.07 -17.21 -16.61
N PRO A 34 2.10 -16.26 -17.56
CA PRO A 34 0.96 -15.37 -17.79
C PRO A 34 -0.28 -16.18 -18.18
N SER A 35 -1.40 -15.89 -17.55
CA SER A 35 -2.71 -16.47 -17.88
C SER A 35 -3.25 -15.85 -19.17
N ASP A 36 -4.22 -16.49 -19.84
CA ASP A 36 -4.89 -15.89 -21.02
C ASP A 36 -5.94 -14.82 -20.64
N ASP A 37 -6.14 -14.54 -19.35
CA ASP A 37 -7.07 -13.52 -18.88
C ASP A 37 -6.52 -12.09 -19.18
N PRO A 38 -7.25 -11.22 -19.90
CA PRO A 38 -6.86 -9.83 -20.14
C PRO A 38 -6.75 -8.99 -18.86
N ASN A 39 -7.33 -9.45 -17.74
CA ASN A 39 -7.20 -8.81 -16.42
C ASN A 39 -5.96 -9.25 -15.65
N ASP A 40 -5.21 -10.25 -16.14
CA ASP A 40 -3.96 -10.66 -15.52
C ASP A 40 -2.95 -9.49 -15.51
N PRO A 41 -2.47 -9.05 -14.32
CA PRO A 41 -1.44 -8.02 -14.21
C PRO A 41 -0.20 -8.30 -15.06
N LEU A 42 0.12 -9.57 -15.34
CA LEU A 42 1.24 -9.96 -16.18
C LEU A 42 1.07 -9.47 -17.63
N ASN A 43 -0.16 -9.51 -18.16
CA ASN A 43 -0.50 -9.13 -19.53
C ASN A 43 -0.66 -7.63 -19.76
N TRP A 44 -0.68 -6.80 -18.72
CA TRP A 44 -0.93 -5.38 -18.89
C TRP A 44 0.20 -4.67 -19.64
N SER A 45 -0.19 -3.68 -20.46
CA SER A 45 0.77 -2.78 -21.13
C SER A 45 1.63 -2.04 -20.11
N LYS A 46 2.88 -1.72 -20.49
CA LYS A 46 3.83 -1.02 -19.61
C LYS A 46 3.24 0.31 -19.09
N ALA A 47 2.51 1.05 -19.93
CA ALA A 47 1.86 2.30 -19.55
C ALA A 47 0.83 2.10 -18.42
N ARG A 48 0.00 1.05 -18.50
CA ARG A 48 -0.98 0.71 -17.45
C ARG A 48 -0.29 0.35 -16.13
N LYS A 49 0.81 -0.41 -16.19
CA LYS A 49 1.61 -0.77 -15.01
C LYS A 49 2.19 0.48 -14.33
N TRP A 50 2.79 1.39 -15.12
CA TRP A 50 3.33 2.65 -14.60
C TRP A 50 2.26 3.56 -14.02
N HIS A 51 1.10 3.67 -14.67
CA HIS A 51 0.00 4.47 -14.15
C HIS A 51 -0.51 3.95 -12.80
N LEU A 52 -0.68 2.63 -12.67
CA LEU A 52 -1.04 2.03 -11.38
C LEU A 52 0.04 2.30 -10.31
N MET A 53 1.31 2.13 -10.66
CA MET A 53 2.44 2.42 -9.76
C MET A 53 2.40 3.87 -9.28
N PHE A 54 2.20 4.81 -10.19
CA PHE A 54 2.07 6.23 -9.87
C PHE A 54 0.92 6.49 -8.88
N CYS A 55 -0.27 5.90 -9.09
CA CYS A 55 -1.38 6.04 -8.16
C CYS A 55 -1.05 5.50 -6.77
N ILE A 56 -0.38 4.34 -6.67
CA ILE A 56 0.02 3.74 -5.39
C ILE A 56 1.04 4.64 -4.68
N VAL A 57 2.00 5.18 -5.42
CA VAL A 57 2.99 6.13 -4.90
C VAL A 57 2.28 7.37 -4.34
N VAL A 58 1.41 8.01 -5.13
CA VAL A 58 0.65 9.19 -4.68
C VAL A 58 -0.18 8.89 -3.44
N TYR A 59 -0.88 7.75 -3.39
CA TYR A 59 -1.62 7.33 -2.20
C TYR A 59 -0.70 7.20 -0.98
N THR A 60 0.44 6.51 -1.15
CA THR A 60 1.39 6.23 -0.06
C THR A 60 1.99 7.52 0.50
N PHE A 61 2.43 8.43 -0.37
CA PHE A 61 2.93 9.73 0.07
C PHE A 61 1.83 10.60 0.67
N GLY A 62 0.63 10.62 0.06
CA GLY A 62 -0.50 11.41 0.52
C GLY A 62 -0.99 11.05 1.92
N THR A 63 -1.00 9.76 2.27
CA THR A 63 -1.39 9.31 3.62
C THR A 63 -0.20 9.22 4.59
N GLY A 64 1.00 8.96 4.08
CA GLY A 64 2.19 8.72 4.91
C GLY A 64 2.88 10.00 5.40
N ILE A 65 3.04 11.00 4.53
CA ILE A 65 3.73 12.26 4.88
C ILE A 65 3.05 12.94 6.08
N PRO A 66 1.72 13.17 6.10
CA PRO A 66 1.10 13.94 7.17
C PRO A 66 1.28 13.30 8.55
N GLY A 67 1.23 11.96 8.61
CA GLY A 67 1.49 11.22 9.85
C GLY A 67 2.90 11.44 10.40
N THR A 68 3.89 11.61 9.53
CA THR A 68 5.31 11.80 9.92
C THR A 68 5.71 13.26 10.14
N CYS A 69 4.99 14.23 9.57
CA CYS A 69 5.34 15.64 9.72
C CYS A 69 4.94 16.23 11.07
N ILE A 70 3.99 15.61 11.78
CA ILE A 70 3.50 16.14 13.06
C ILE A 70 4.60 16.13 14.14
N TYR A 71 5.47 15.12 14.16
CA TYR A 71 6.54 14.98 15.18
C TYR A 71 7.47 16.19 15.25
N SER A 72 7.83 16.78 14.11
CA SER A 72 8.79 17.88 14.07
C SER A 72 8.24 19.19 14.63
N ILE A 73 6.92 19.34 14.75
CA ILE A 73 6.26 20.59 15.14
C ILE A 73 5.49 20.47 16.45
N LEU A 74 5.61 19.36 17.19
CA LEU A 74 4.89 19.14 18.47
C LEU A 74 5.12 20.28 19.47
N THR A 75 6.35 20.78 19.58
CA THR A 75 6.71 21.88 20.47
C THR A 75 6.11 23.20 20.02
N ASP A 76 6.06 23.44 18.71
CA ASP A 76 5.52 24.67 18.12
C ASP A 76 3.99 24.70 18.26
N ILE A 77 3.33 23.55 18.12
CA ILE A 77 1.89 23.39 18.35
C ILE A 77 1.55 23.67 19.82
N ALA A 78 2.32 23.12 20.76
CA ALA A 78 2.09 23.35 22.19
C ALA A 78 2.36 24.80 22.62
N ALA A 79 3.22 25.53 21.89
CA ALA A 79 3.52 26.94 22.14
C ALA A 79 2.55 27.90 21.43
N ALA A 80 1.65 27.39 20.57
CA ALA A 80 0.76 28.22 19.78
C ALA A 80 -0.31 28.93 20.65
N PRO A 81 -0.61 30.22 20.39
CA PRO A 81 -1.59 30.96 21.15
C PRO A 81 -3.00 30.37 20.97
N GLY A 82 -3.70 30.13 22.08
CA GLY A 82 -5.04 29.54 22.10
C GLY A 82 -5.08 28.01 22.14
N VAL A 83 -3.92 27.34 22.15
CA VAL A 83 -3.82 25.88 22.33
C VAL A 83 -3.49 25.56 23.78
N ASN A 84 -4.38 24.85 24.47
CA ASN A 84 -4.18 24.38 25.86
C ASN A 84 -3.87 22.88 25.87
N ILE A 85 -2.80 22.47 25.18
CA ILE A 85 -2.40 21.06 25.04
C ILE A 85 -0.90 20.94 25.36
N THR A 86 -0.53 20.01 26.24
CA THR A 86 0.88 19.80 26.57
C THR A 86 1.60 18.97 25.49
N VAL A 87 2.93 19.11 25.41
CA VAL A 87 3.74 18.25 24.52
C VAL A 87 3.58 16.76 24.87
N GLY A 88 3.39 16.45 26.16
CA GLY A 88 3.12 15.08 26.63
C GLY A 88 1.82 14.51 26.06
N ASP A 89 0.75 15.32 26.04
CA ASP A 89 -0.54 14.94 25.49
C ASP A 89 -0.48 14.73 23.97
N LEU A 90 0.21 15.62 23.25
CA LEU A 90 0.40 15.46 21.81
C LEU A 90 1.23 14.19 21.48
N ASN A 91 2.24 13.89 22.29
CA ASN A 91 3.03 12.66 22.15
C ASN A 91 2.19 11.40 22.44
N ALA A 92 1.34 11.43 23.48
CA ALA A 92 0.38 10.36 23.76
C ALA A 92 -0.64 10.18 22.62
N GLY A 93 -1.19 11.29 22.11
CA GLY A 93 -2.06 11.33 20.92
C GLY A 93 -1.44 10.65 19.72
N THR A 94 -0.15 10.89 19.51
CA THR A 94 0.63 10.26 18.46
C THR A 94 0.82 8.75 18.68
N GLY A 95 0.98 8.32 19.94
CA GLY A 95 0.95 6.90 20.30
C GLY A 95 -0.38 6.23 19.97
N TYR A 96 -1.50 6.89 20.27
CA TYR A 96 -2.83 6.40 19.89
C TYR A 96 -3.00 6.29 18.38
N MET A 97 -2.48 7.25 17.60
CA MET A 97 -2.48 7.18 16.14
C MET A 97 -1.87 5.87 15.63
N PHE A 98 -0.69 5.49 16.14
CA PHE A 98 -0.04 4.24 15.72
C PHE A 98 -0.78 2.99 16.20
N LEU A 99 -1.35 3.02 17.41
CA LEU A 99 -2.17 1.93 17.92
C LEU A 99 -3.35 1.66 16.99
N PHE A 100 -4.09 2.71 16.61
CA PHE A 100 -5.24 2.59 15.69
C PHE A 100 -4.82 2.31 14.25
N LEU A 101 -3.61 2.73 13.82
CA LEU A 101 -3.07 2.33 12.52
C LEU A 101 -2.86 0.81 12.45
N GLY A 102 -2.31 0.21 13.51
CA GLY A 102 -2.15 -1.23 13.62
C GLY A 102 -3.48 -1.98 13.69
N LEU A 103 -4.39 -1.55 14.58
CA LEU A 103 -5.71 -2.16 14.71
C LEU A 103 -6.57 -2.00 13.46
N GLY A 104 -6.52 -0.84 12.81
CA GLY A 104 -7.22 -0.56 11.57
C GLY A 104 -6.78 -1.49 10.43
N ASN A 105 -5.50 -1.84 10.37
CA ASN A 105 -5.00 -2.79 9.37
C ASN A 105 -5.59 -4.19 9.54
N LEU A 106 -5.85 -4.63 10.79
CA LEU A 106 -6.45 -5.93 11.06
C LEU A 106 -7.87 -6.06 10.49
N LEU A 107 -8.61 -4.93 10.40
CA LEU A 107 -9.95 -4.88 9.83
C LEU A 107 -9.95 -4.59 8.32
N LEU A 108 -9.13 -3.62 7.88
CA LEU A 108 -9.12 -3.17 6.49
C LEU A 108 -8.47 -4.19 5.53
N LEU A 109 -7.50 -4.97 6.00
CA LEU A 109 -6.83 -5.99 5.18
C LEU A 109 -7.78 -7.11 4.70
N PRO A 110 -8.58 -7.79 5.56
CA PRO A 110 -9.54 -8.80 5.09
C PRO A 110 -10.65 -8.18 4.24
N LEU A 111 -11.10 -6.96 4.57
CA LEU A 111 -12.08 -6.24 3.75
C LEU A 111 -11.56 -5.97 2.33
N ALA A 112 -10.28 -5.61 2.18
CA ALA A 112 -9.66 -5.39 0.87
C ALA A 112 -9.52 -6.67 0.04
N GLN A 113 -9.39 -7.83 0.68
CA GLN A 113 -9.37 -9.12 -0.02
C GLN A 113 -10.76 -9.56 -0.46
N GLN A 114 -11.78 -9.32 0.37
CA GLN A 114 -13.15 -9.78 0.10
C GLN A 114 -13.92 -8.86 -0.87
N TYR A 115 -13.84 -7.54 -0.69
CA TYR A 115 -14.59 -6.56 -1.49
C TYR A 115 -13.75 -5.89 -2.58
N GLY A 116 -12.48 -6.28 -2.70
CA GLY A 116 -11.53 -5.72 -3.65
C GLY A 116 -10.78 -4.49 -3.12
N LYS A 117 -9.59 -4.29 -3.66
CA LYS A 117 -8.63 -3.30 -3.15
C LYS A 117 -9.03 -1.84 -3.41
N ARG A 118 -9.62 -1.57 -4.59
CA ARG A 118 -9.97 -0.20 -5.03
C ARG A 118 -10.91 0.56 -4.09
N PRO A 119 -12.10 0.04 -3.70
CA PRO A 119 -13.00 0.77 -2.82
C PRO A 119 -12.39 1.03 -1.44
N VAL A 120 -11.60 0.08 -0.92
CA VAL A 120 -10.93 0.24 0.38
C VAL A 120 -9.89 1.36 0.34
N TYR A 121 -9.07 1.44 -0.71
CA TYR A 121 -8.10 2.54 -0.88
C TYR A 121 -8.75 3.92 -1.03
N LEU A 122 -9.87 4.02 -1.74
CA LEU A 122 -10.57 5.29 -1.90
C LEU A 122 -11.22 5.73 -0.58
N PHE A 123 -11.84 4.79 0.14
CA PHE A 123 -12.45 5.05 1.44
C PHE A 123 -11.41 5.47 2.49
N SER A 124 -10.25 4.80 2.53
CA SER A 124 -9.17 5.16 3.46
C SER A 124 -8.56 6.51 3.13
N ALA A 125 -8.32 6.82 1.85
CA ALA A 125 -7.82 8.12 1.42
C ALA A 125 -8.78 9.25 1.81
N PHE A 126 -10.08 9.08 1.53
CA PHE A 126 -11.10 10.05 1.88
C PHE A 126 -11.20 10.28 3.39
N SER A 127 -11.24 9.21 4.17
CA SER A 127 -11.29 9.28 5.63
C SER A 127 -10.05 9.97 6.20
N CYS A 128 -8.86 9.66 5.65
CA CYS A 128 -7.61 10.30 6.03
C CYS A 128 -7.63 11.81 5.74
N SER A 129 -8.12 12.23 4.57
CA SER A 129 -8.24 13.65 4.22
C SER A 129 -9.17 14.40 5.18
N LEU A 130 -10.31 13.81 5.57
CA LEU A 130 -11.21 14.43 6.54
C LEU A 130 -10.55 14.64 7.90
N ILE A 131 -9.81 13.64 8.39
CA ILE A 131 -9.09 13.73 9.67
C ILE A 131 -8.01 14.82 9.61
N ASN A 132 -7.25 14.90 8.52
CA ASN A 132 -6.23 15.94 8.34
C ASN A 132 -6.82 17.36 8.34
N VAL A 133 -8.02 17.54 7.76
CA VAL A 133 -8.72 18.82 7.78
C VAL A 133 -9.23 19.16 9.18
N TRP A 134 -9.64 18.16 9.97
CA TRP A 134 -10.10 18.38 11.35
C TRP A 134 -8.95 18.78 12.28
N GLN A 135 -7.81 18.09 12.23
CA GLN A 135 -6.67 18.30 13.16
C GLN A 135 -6.36 19.75 13.58
N PRO A 136 -6.25 20.75 12.67
CA PRO A 136 -5.94 22.14 13.06
C PRO A 136 -7.02 22.83 13.92
N PHE A 137 -8.25 22.33 13.94
CA PHE A 137 -9.34 22.89 14.74
C PHE A 137 -9.34 22.39 16.21
N ILE A 138 -8.42 21.50 16.57
CA ILE A 138 -8.33 20.95 17.93
C ILE A 138 -7.47 21.88 18.79
N THR A 139 -8.09 22.60 19.73
CA THR A 139 -7.42 23.59 20.58
C THR A 139 -7.33 23.19 22.05
N THR A 140 -8.02 22.13 22.47
CA THR A 140 -8.12 21.75 23.88
C THR A 140 -8.12 20.23 24.03
N ASN A 141 -7.44 19.75 25.06
CA ASN A 141 -7.47 18.37 25.51
C ASN A 141 -8.47 18.29 26.68
N ALA A 142 -9.76 18.11 26.35
CA ALA A 142 -10.83 17.96 27.33
C ALA A 142 -11.09 16.48 27.62
#